data_AF-A0A957RJ49-F1
#
_entry.id   AF-A0A957RJ49-F1
#
_cell.length_a   1.000
_cell.length_b   1.000
_cell.length_c   1.000
_cell.angle_alpha   90.00
_cell.angle_beta   90.00
_cell.angle_gamma   90.00
#
_symmetry.space_group_name_H-M   'P 1'
#
loop_
_entity.id
_entity.type
_entity.pdbx_description
1 polymer ?
#
loop_
_entity_poly.entity_id
_entity_poly.type
_entity_poly.pdbx_seq_one_letter_code
_entity_poly.pdbx_strand_id
1 'polypeptide(L)'
;DTLTAKGYALHNVRRIIITHGDADHMGGAAKLKKATGAVVGCHSVEKVLLEDPGKRRPASLLFRPIFALMRLAPQFNTLPVTPDELYVDGQQTPEGFTVIHTPGHTPGHISLLHREKRVLIAGDALNNRGGKLQLPPPLFTPDM
;
A
#
# COMPACT_ATOMS: atom_id res chain seq x y z
N ASP A 1 -2.67 17.69 -10.01
CA ASP A 1 -2.06 16.85 -8.95
C ASP A 1 -0.54 16.90 -9.05
N THR A 2 0.17 16.26 -8.11
CA THR A 2 1.64 16.22 -8.04
C THR A 2 2.30 15.60 -9.28
N LEU A 3 1.66 14.61 -9.92
CA LEU A 3 2.21 13.97 -11.13
C LEU A 3 2.24 14.97 -12.28
N THR A 4 1.11 15.65 -12.50
CA THR A 4 1.00 16.72 -13.51
C THR A 4 1.97 17.86 -13.22
N ALA A 5 2.12 18.26 -11.95
CA ALA A 5 3.07 19.31 -11.55
C ALA A 5 4.54 18.92 -11.81
N LYS A 6 4.86 17.62 -11.79
CA LYS A 6 6.18 17.08 -12.17
C LYS A 6 6.32 16.81 -13.68
N GLY A 7 5.35 17.22 -14.49
CA GLY A 7 5.36 17.05 -15.95
C GLY A 7 4.96 15.66 -16.44
N TYR A 8 4.44 14.78 -15.57
CA TYR A 8 3.93 13.48 -15.97
C TYR A 8 2.45 13.58 -16.32
N ALA A 9 2.09 13.23 -17.55
CA ALA A 9 0.69 13.08 -17.93
C ALA A 9 0.07 11.86 -17.23
N LEU A 10 -1.15 12.00 -16.70
CA LEU A 10 -1.82 10.93 -15.97
C LEU A 10 -1.97 9.64 -16.78
N HIS A 11 -2.20 9.74 -18.10
CA HIS A 11 -2.29 8.58 -18.99
C HIS A 11 -0.97 7.80 -19.15
N ASN A 12 0.16 8.32 -18.65
CA ASN A 12 1.43 7.59 -18.61
C ASN A 12 1.50 6.61 -17.44
N VAL A 13 0.63 6.73 -16.44
CA VAL A 13 0.56 5.78 -15.33
C VAL A 13 -0.17 4.53 -15.83
N ARG A 14 0.57 3.42 -15.98
CA ARG A 14 0.03 2.15 -16.49
C ARG A 14 -0.26 1.12 -15.40
N ARG A 15 0.46 1.19 -14.27
CA ARG A 15 0.33 0.27 -13.15
C ARG A 15 0.47 0.99 -11.82
N ILE A 16 -0.36 0.60 -10.86
CA ILE A 16 -0.36 1.06 -9.48
C ILE A 16 -0.27 -0.19 -8.60
N ILE A 17 0.87 -0.40 -7.94
CA ILE A 17 1.05 -1.52 -7.03
C ILE A 17 0.89 -1.01 -5.60
N ILE A 18 -0.06 -1.59 -4.88
CA ILE A 18 -0.38 -1.25 -3.49
C ILE A 18 0.40 -2.20 -2.58
N THR A 19 1.24 -1.64 -1.71
CA THR A 19 2.05 -2.40 -0.75
C THR A 19 1.19 -3.04 0.32
N HIS A 20 0.21 -2.29 0.85
CA HIS A 20 -0.76 -2.73 1.85
C HIS A 20 -1.99 -1.80 1.89
N GLY A 21 -3.05 -2.21 2.59
CA GLY A 21 -4.38 -1.59 2.59
C GLY A 21 -4.60 -0.47 3.60
N ASP A 22 -3.57 0.26 4.02
CA ASP A 22 -3.74 1.43 4.89
C ASP A 22 -4.11 2.66 4.06
N ALA A 23 -4.83 3.59 4.68
CA ALA A 23 -5.47 4.71 3.99
C ALA A 23 -4.47 5.62 3.27
N ASP A 24 -3.28 5.78 3.83
CA ASP A 24 -2.19 6.57 3.26
C ASP A 24 -1.45 5.87 2.11
N HIS A 25 -1.61 4.54 1.96
CA HIS A 25 -1.07 3.77 0.84
C HIS A 25 -2.09 3.53 -0.27
N MET A 26 -3.34 3.18 0.08
CA MET A 26 -4.39 2.86 -0.90
C MET A 26 -5.43 3.96 -1.12
N GLY A 27 -5.47 5.02 -0.29
CA GLY A 27 -6.52 6.05 -0.30
C GLY A 27 -6.73 6.76 -1.64
N GLY A 28 -5.68 6.86 -2.46
CA GLY A 28 -5.75 7.44 -3.80
C GLY A 28 -6.10 6.45 -4.90
N ALA A 29 -6.06 5.14 -4.66
CA ALA A 29 -6.03 4.11 -5.69
C ALA A 29 -7.29 4.10 -6.56
N ALA A 30 -8.49 4.16 -5.97
CA ALA A 30 -9.74 4.17 -6.73
C ALA A 30 -9.84 5.38 -7.69
N LYS A 31 -9.45 6.57 -7.20
CA LYS A 31 -9.47 7.81 -7.99
C LYS A 31 -8.43 7.77 -9.11
N LEU A 32 -7.21 7.31 -8.80
CA LEU A 32 -6.14 7.19 -9.79
C LEU A 32 -6.46 6.14 -10.84
N LYS A 33 -6.99 4.98 -10.47
CA LYS A 33 -7.46 3.94 -11.41
C LYS A 33 -8.47 4.53 -12.40
N LYS A 34 -9.48 5.26 -11.91
CA LYS A 34 -10.48 5.92 -12.76
C LYS A 34 -9.87 6.98 -13.68
N ALA A 35 -8.91 7.77 -13.19
CA ALA A 35 -8.32 8.88 -13.94
C ALA A 35 -7.28 8.44 -14.98
N THR A 36 -6.61 7.30 -14.75
CA THR A 36 -5.46 6.85 -15.55
C THR A 36 -5.77 5.64 -16.42
N GLY A 37 -6.76 4.82 -16.02
CA GLY A 37 -6.97 3.49 -16.61
C GLY A 37 -5.90 2.47 -16.22
N ALA A 38 -5.04 2.79 -15.25
CA ALA A 38 -3.97 1.91 -14.81
C ALA A 38 -4.50 0.62 -14.19
N VAL A 39 -3.73 -0.46 -14.39
CA VAL A 39 -3.88 -1.72 -13.67
C VAL A 39 -3.53 -1.50 -12.20
N VAL A 40 -4.43 -1.85 -11.29
CA VAL A 40 -4.17 -1.84 -9.85
C VAL A 40 -3.84 -3.25 -9.39
N GLY A 41 -2.71 -3.43 -8.72
CA GLY A 41 -2.30 -4.71 -8.17
C GLY A 41 -2.00 -4.66 -6.68
N CYS A 42 -2.22 -5.76 -5.98
CA CYS A 42 -1.85 -5.96 -4.57
C CYS A 42 -1.51 -7.42 -4.30
N HIS A 43 -1.03 -7.74 -3.10
CA HIS A 43 -0.92 -9.15 -2.69
C HIS A 43 -2.29 -9.81 -2.61
N SER A 44 -2.36 -11.12 -2.91
CA SER A 44 -3.60 -11.90 -2.89
C SER A 44 -4.36 -11.82 -1.56
N VAL A 45 -3.64 -11.88 -0.43
CA VAL A 45 -4.20 -11.76 0.93
C VAL A 45 -4.71 -10.34 1.21
N GLU A 46 -4.07 -9.33 0.62
CA GLU A 46 -4.39 -7.92 0.87
C GLU A 46 -5.66 -7.46 0.16
N LYS A 47 -6.09 -8.20 -0.88
CA LYS A 47 -7.29 -7.93 -1.68
C LYS A 47 -8.50 -7.54 -0.82
N VAL A 48 -8.71 -8.25 0.29
CA VAL A 48 -9.85 -8.04 1.18
C VAL A 48 -9.88 -6.62 1.75
N LEU A 49 -8.71 -6.03 2.03
CA LEU A 49 -8.59 -4.67 2.55
C LEU A 49 -8.78 -3.62 1.45
N LEU A 50 -8.41 -3.92 0.20
CA LEU A 50 -8.66 -3.02 -0.92
C LEU A 50 -10.14 -2.95 -1.30
N GLU A 51 -10.83 -4.10 -1.29
CA GLU A 51 -12.27 -4.19 -1.60
C GLU A 51 -13.15 -3.70 -0.45
N ASP A 52 -12.67 -3.82 0.78
CA ASP A 52 -13.34 -3.33 1.99
C ASP A 52 -12.34 -2.71 2.96
N PRO A 53 -11.93 -1.43 2.72
CA PRO A 53 -11.02 -0.69 3.60
C PRO A 53 -11.56 -0.62 5.03
N GLY A 54 -12.89 -0.72 5.18
CA GLY A 54 -13.59 -0.82 6.45
C GLY A 54 -13.10 -1.97 7.34
N LYS A 55 -12.52 -3.03 6.79
CA LYS A 55 -11.95 -4.16 7.54
C LYS A 55 -10.60 -3.91 8.16
N ARG A 56 -9.88 -2.85 7.79
CA ARG A 56 -8.63 -2.47 8.49
C ARG A 56 -8.93 -2.23 9.98
N ARG A 57 -8.15 -2.88 10.84
CA ARG A 57 -8.22 -2.75 12.29
C ARG A 57 -6.86 -2.27 12.81
N PRO A 58 -6.83 -1.35 13.80
CA PRO A 58 -5.58 -1.03 14.49
C PRO A 58 -5.08 -2.26 15.23
N ALA A 59 -3.75 -2.37 15.36
CA ALA A 59 -3.08 -3.47 16.04
C ALA A 59 -3.54 -3.64 17.50
N SER A 60 -3.70 -2.53 18.21
CA SER A 60 -4.10 -2.52 19.61
C SER A 60 -5.57 -2.18 19.79
N LEU A 61 -6.26 -3.02 20.58
CA LEU A 61 -7.67 -2.85 20.93
C LEU A 61 -7.95 -1.49 21.59
N LEU A 62 -6.99 -0.97 22.38
CA LEU A 62 -7.09 0.30 23.09
C LEU A 62 -7.34 1.49 22.13
N PHE A 63 -6.79 1.42 20.92
CA PHE A 63 -6.88 2.52 19.95
C PHE A 63 -8.10 2.39 19.02
N ARG A 64 -8.86 1.30 19.07
CA ARG A 64 -10.07 1.11 18.24
C ARG A 64 -11.06 2.27 18.29
N PRO A 65 -11.45 2.83 19.46
CA PRO A 65 -12.40 3.95 19.49
C PRO A 65 -11.82 5.21 18.82
N ILE A 66 -10.52 5.48 19.00
CA ILE A 66 -9.84 6.63 18.39
C ILE A 66 -9.83 6.48 16.87
N PHE A 67 -9.45 5.32 16.36
CA PHE A 67 -9.47 5.04 14.92
C PHE A 67 -10.88 5.07 14.32
N ALA A 68 -11.89 4.61 15.06
CA ALA A 68 -13.29 4.68 14.63
C ALA A 68 -13.75 6.14 14.48
N LEU A 69 -13.39 7.01 15.42
CA LEU A 69 -13.67 8.44 15.34
C LEU A 69 -12.92 9.11 14.18
N MET A 70 -11.63 8.81 14.00
CA MET A 70 -10.83 9.34 12.89
C MET A 70 -11.44 9.01 11.52
N ARG A 71 -12.04 7.82 11.35
CA ARG A 71 -12.72 7.41 10.12
C ARG A 71 -13.94 8.25 9.75
N LEU A 72 -14.54 8.97 10.69
CA LEU A 72 -15.63 9.90 10.39
C LEU A 72 -15.12 11.14 9.64
N ALA A 73 -13.82 11.43 9.74
CA ALA A 73 -13.25 12.58 9.06
C ALA A 73 -12.97 12.25 7.57
N PRO A 74 -13.41 13.10 6.62
CA PRO A 74 -13.36 12.81 5.19
C PRO A 74 -11.97 12.44 4.64
N GLN A 75 -10.90 12.95 5.26
CA GLN A 75 -9.52 12.65 4.87
C GLN A 75 -9.12 11.20 5.10
N PHE A 76 -9.82 10.48 5.97
CA PHE A 76 -9.62 9.03 6.20
C PHE A 76 -10.62 8.18 5.42
N ASN A 77 -11.49 8.79 4.62
CA ASN A 77 -12.45 8.06 3.78
C ASN A 77 -11.74 7.45 2.57
N THR A 78 -11.29 6.21 2.74
CA THR A 78 -10.68 5.40 1.68
C THR A 78 -11.77 4.75 0.85
N LEU A 79 -11.82 5.09 -0.44
CA LEU A 79 -12.74 4.45 -1.37
C LEU A 79 -12.24 3.03 -1.69
N PRO A 80 -13.12 2.02 -1.71
CA PRO A 80 -12.75 0.67 -2.10
C PRO A 80 -12.30 0.64 -3.56
N VAL A 81 -11.39 -0.29 -3.87
CA VAL A 81 -10.92 -0.56 -5.23
C VAL A 81 -10.77 -2.06 -5.42
N THR A 82 -11.34 -2.60 -6.49
CA THR A 82 -11.08 -3.98 -6.88
C THR A 82 -9.74 -4.03 -7.61
N PRO A 83 -8.75 -4.80 -7.12
CA PRO A 83 -7.49 -4.99 -7.83
C PRO A 83 -7.71 -5.81 -9.11
N ASP A 84 -6.98 -5.46 -10.17
CA ASP A 84 -6.97 -6.16 -11.45
C ASP A 84 -5.94 -7.29 -11.46
N GLU A 85 -4.84 -7.12 -10.72
CA GLU A 85 -3.76 -8.11 -10.58
C GLU A 85 -3.57 -8.49 -9.11
N LEU A 86 -3.36 -9.78 -8.86
CA LEU A 86 -2.99 -10.30 -7.55
C LEU A 86 -1.58 -10.86 -7.62
N TYR A 87 -0.74 -10.45 -6.68
CA TYR A 87 0.64 -10.90 -6.56
C TYR A 87 0.78 -11.92 -5.43
N VAL A 88 1.79 -12.77 -5.57
CA VAL A 88 2.30 -13.69 -4.54
C VAL A 88 3.81 -13.50 -4.38
N ASP A 89 4.37 -14.07 -3.32
CA ASP A 89 5.81 -14.01 -3.06
C ASP A 89 6.64 -14.54 -4.25
N GLY A 90 7.73 -13.85 -4.56
CA GLY A 90 8.66 -14.18 -5.64
C GLY A 90 8.16 -13.83 -7.05
N GLN A 91 6.90 -13.41 -7.22
CA GLN A 91 6.37 -13.05 -8.54
C GLN A 91 7.09 -11.84 -9.13
N GLN A 92 7.38 -11.88 -10.43
CA GLN A 92 7.96 -10.74 -11.15
C GLN A 92 6.90 -9.90 -11.84
N THR A 93 7.06 -8.57 -11.79
CA THR A 93 6.26 -7.62 -12.55
C THR A 93 6.91 -7.35 -13.91
N PRO A 94 6.14 -6.90 -14.93
CA PRO A 94 6.69 -6.54 -16.23
C PRO A 94 7.77 -5.44 -16.18
N GLU A 95 7.79 -4.63 -15.12
CA GLU A 95 8.76 -3.55 -14.90
C GLU A 95 10.06 -4.01 -14.24
N GLY A 96 10.23 -5.32 -13.97
CA GLY A 96 11.45 -5.89 -13.39
C GLY A 96 11.51 -5.85 -11.86
N PHE A 97 10.38 -5.64 -11.18
CA PHE A 97 10.30 -5.81 -9.73
C PHE A 97 10.01 -7.27 -9.38
N THR A 98 10.69 -7.79 -8.37
CA THR A 98 10.28 -9.00 -7.64
C THR A 98 9.42 -8.59 -6.46
N VAL A 99 8.23 -9.17 -6.35
CA VAL A 99 7.35 -9.03 -5.20
C VAL A 99 7.90 -9.89 -4.07
N ILE A 100 8.08 -9.30 -2.88
CA ILE A 100 8.52 -9.99 -1.67
C ILE A 100 7.41 -9.86 -0.64
N HIS A 101 6.84 -10.99 -0.22
CA HIS A 101 5.86 -11.01 0.87
C HIS A 101 6.55 -10.66 2.18
N THR A 102 6.07 -9.61 2.82
CA THR A 102 6.67 -9.02 4.04
C THR A 102 5.57 -8.77 5.07
N PRO A 103 4.89 -9.83 5.54
CA PRO A 103 3.79 -9.69 6.50
C PRO A 103 4.29 -9.11 7.82
N GLY A 104 3.37 -8.50 8.57
CA GLY A 104 3.61 -7.97 9.91
C GLY A 104 2.86 -6.67 10.16
N HIS A 105 3.01 -5.69 9.25
CA HIS A 105 2.22 -4.46 9.27
C HIS A 105 0.76 -4.71 8.87
N THR A 106 0.59 -5.47 7.78
CA THR A 106 -0.66 -6.14 7.41
C THR A 106 -0.36 -7.56 6.94
N PRO A 107 -1.33 -8.49 6.95
CA PRO A 107 -1.09 -9.89 6.56
C PRO A 107 -0.64 -10.08 5.10
N GLY A 108 -1.07 -9.20 4.19
CA GLY A 108 -0.69 -9.23 2.78
C GLY A 108 0.31 -8.13 2.40
N HIS A 109 1.03 -7.54 3.36
CA HIS A 109 2.03 -6.52 3.07
C HIS A 109 3.13 -7.06 2.12
N ILE A 110 3.47 -6.28 1.09
CA ILE A 110 4.55 -6.60 0.15
C ILE A 110 5.59 -5.48 0.06
N SER A 111 6.82 -5.90 -0.23
CA SER A 111 7.91 -5.05 -0.69
C SER A 111 8.22 -5.34 -2.16
N LEU A 112 8.78 -4.38 -2.88
CA LEU A 112 9.14 -4.51 -4.29
C LEU A 112 10.64 -4.33 -4.47
N LEU A 113 11.33 -5.37 -4.93
CA LEU A 113 12.78 -5.36 -5.16
C LEU A 113 13.08 -5.31 -6.65
N HIS A 114 13.76 -4.25 -7.10
CA HIS A 114 14.35 -4.19 -8.43
C HIS A 114 15.85 -4.47 -8.31
N ARG A 115 16.26 -5.72 -8.58
CA ARG A 115 17.64 -6.19 -8.34
C ARG A 115 18.69 -5.43 -9.16
N GLU A 116 18.45 -5.25 -10.46
CA GLU A 116 19.40 -4.55 -11.35
C GLU A 116 19.63 -3.09 -10.94
N LYS A 117 18.54 -2.37 -10.62
CA LYS A 117 18.61 -0.99 -10.14
C LYS A 117 19.02 -0.87 -8.67
N ARG A 118 19.13 -1.99 -7.95
CA ARG A 118 19.42 -2.05 -6.50
C ARG A 118 18.46 -1.18 -5.68
N VAL A 119 17.18 -1.18 -6.05
CA VAL A 119 16.12 -0.42 -5.36
C VAL A 119 15.18 -1.37 -4.64
N LEU A 120 14.89 -1.07 -3.38
CA LEU A 120 13.84 -1.70 -2.59
C LEU A 120 12.79 -0.64 -2.24
N ILE A 121 11.54 -0.90 -2.61
CA ILE A 121 10.37 -0.20 -2.05
C ILE A 121 9.85 -1.07 -0.92
N ALA A 122 10.20 -0.71 0.32
CA ALA A 122 9.93 -1.53 1.50
C ALA A 122 8.51 -1.37 2.07
N GLY A 123 7.73 -0.38 1.61
CA GLY A 123 6.49 0.01 2.28
C GLY A 123 6.74 0.29 3.76
N ASP A 124 5.88 -0.25 4.61
CA ASP A 124 5.92 -0.07 6.07
C ASP A 124 6.61 -1.24 6.79
N ALA A 125 7.29 -2.13 6.05
CA ALA A 125 8.15 -3.14 6.62
C ALA A 125 9.41 -2.54 7.29
N LEU A 126 9.76 -1.29 6.94
CA LEU A 126 10.91 -0.58 7.46
C LEU A 126 10.59 0.91 7.65
N ASN A 127 11.23 1.55 8.62
CA ASN A 127 11.10 2.99 8.86
C ASN A 127 12.47 3.68 8.70
N ASN A 128 12.48 4.92 8.21
CA ASN A 128 13.65 5.78 8.23
C ASN A 128 13.41 6.95 9.18
N ARG A 129 14.13 6.93 10.31
CA ARG A 129 14.10 8.03 11.29
C ARG A 129 15.50 8.63 11.42
N GLY A 130 15.62 9.90 11.03
CA GLY A 130 16.89 10.63 11.10
C GLY A 130 18.00 10.04 10.21
N GLY A 131 17.65 9.50 9.04
CA GLY A 131 18.59 8.88 8.11
C GLY A 131 19.01 7.46 8.49
N LYS A 132 18.44 6.90 9.56
CA LYS A 132 18.73 5.53 10.01
C LYS A 132 17.56 4.62 9.73
N LEU A 133 17.86 3.50 9.09
CA LEU A 133 16.91 2.41 8.90
C LEU A 133 16.62 1.75 10.25
N GLN A 134 15.35 1.55 10.55
CA GLN A 134 14.87 0.95 11.79
C GLN A 134 13.68 0.04 11.49
N LEU A 135 13.42 -0.88 12.41
CA LEU A 135 12.16 -1.60 12.42
C LEU A 135 11.00 -0.61 12.60
N PRO A 136 9.84 -0.90 12.01
CA PRO A 136 8.66 -0.07 12.17
C PRO A 136 8.15 -0.14 13.63
N PRO A 137 7.33 0.84 14.06
CA PRO A 137 6.84 0.87 15.42
C PRO A 137 5.93 -0.34 15.70
N PRO A 138 6.15 -1.12 16.77
CA PRO A 138 5.32 -2.30 17.09
C PRO A 138 3.82 -2.01 17.18
N LEU A 139 3.46 -0.76 17.54
CA LEU A 139 2.07 -0.29 17.57
C LEU A 139 1.35 -0.39 16.21
N PHE A 140 2.08 -0.34 15.11
CA PHE A 140 1.52 -0.45 13.76
C PHE A 140 1.85 -1.77 13.10
N THR A 141 2.64 -2.62 13.75
CA THR A 141 3.16 -3.86 13.18
C THR A 141 3.04 -5.00 14.17
N PRO A 142 1.79 -5.46 14.43
CA PRO A 142 1.48 -6.38 15.51
C PRO A 142 2.14 -7.75 15.39
N ASP A 143 2.53 -8.13 14.18
CA ASP A 143 2.97 -9.47 13.82
C ASP A 143 4.37 -9.44 13.17
N MET A 144 5.22 -8.49 13.61
CA MET A 144 6.61 -8.32 13.17
C MET A 144 7.60 -8.52 14.32
#